data_AF-A0A951G2U2-F1
#
_entry.id   AF-A0A951G2U2-F1
#
_cell.length_a   1.000
_cell.length_b   1.000
_cell.length_c   1.000
_cell.angle_alpha   90.00
_cell.angle_beta   90.00
_cell.angle_gamma   90.00
#
_symmetry.space_group_name_H-M   'P 1'
#
loop_
_entity.id
_entity.type
_entity.pdbx_description
1 polymer ?
#
loop_
_entity_poly.entity_id
_entity_poly.type
_entity_poly.pdbx_seq_one_letter_code
_entity_poly.pdbx_strand_id
1 'polypeptide(L)'
;RGIRRFVYSSIDRDGMLQGPDLDGARRVAESVRGTYTYSGGVSSLDDLRALVELRQVNLSGVIVGKALYEGRFTVGEAQAVLAGH
;
A
#
# COMPACT_ATOMS: atom_id res chain seq x y z
N ARG A 1 -5.54 -19.08 19.27
CA ARG A 1 -5.52 -18.72 17.83
C ARG A 1 -5.51 -17.19 17.74
N GLY A 2 -4.56 -16.59 17.00
CA GLY A 2 -4.41 -15.14 16.89
C GLY A 2 -4.84 -14.57 15.53
N ILE A 3 -4.85 -13.24 15.41
CA ILE A 3 -5.12 -12.52 14.15
C ILE A 3 -3.99 -12.79 13.16
N ARG A 4 -4.34 -13.06 11.90
CA ARG A 4 -3.38 -13.39 10.83
C ARG A 4 -3.32 -12.35 9.70
N ARG A 5 -4.32 -11.47 9.62
CA ARG A 5 -4.47 -10.47 8.55
C ARG A 5 -4.85 -9.13 9.16
N PHE A 6 -4.13 -8.10 8.73
CA PHE A 6 -4.30 -6.73 9.20
C PHE A 6 -4.57 -5.81 8.01
N VAL A 7 -5.28 -4.72 8.25
CA VAL A 7 -5.36 -3.61 7.31
C VAL A 7 -4.75 -2.42 8.03
N TYR A 8 -3.71 -1.84 7.45
CA TYR A 8 -3.12 -0.61 7.94
C TYR A 8 -3.57 0.55 7.06
N SER A 9 -4.33 1.47 7.66
CA SER A 9 -4.76 2.70 7.01
C SER A 9 -3.92 3.86 7.52
N SER A 10 -3.17 4.51 6.62
CA SER A 10 -2.50 5.78 6.92
C SER A 10 -3.52 6.92 6.86
N ILE A 11 -4.14 7.23 8.00
CA ILE A 11 -5.25 8.20 8.10
C ILE A 11 -4.81 9.59 7.63
N ASP A 12 -3.61 10.03 8.01
CA ASP A 12 -3.08 11.36 7.63
C ASP A 12 -2.84 11.50 6.12
N ARG A 13 -2.74 10.38 5.39
CA ARG A 13 -2.51 10.34 3.94
C ARG A 13 -3.77 9.96 3.16
N ASP A 14 -4.80 9.47 3.82
CA ASP A 14 -5.99 8.98 3.14
C ASP A 14 -6.74 10.11 2.41
N GLY A 15 -7.07 9.88 1.15
CA GLY A 15 -7.67 10.90 0.27
C GLY A 15 -6.81 12.12 -0.06
N MET A 16 -5.60 12.24 0.50
CA MET A 16 -4.71 13.39 0.34
C MET A 16 -3.89 13.36 -0.95
N LEU A 17 -3.65 12.18 -1.51
CA LEU A 17 -2.86 11.98 -2.74
C LEU A 17 -1.44 12.56 -2.66
N GLN A 18 -0.82 12.43 -1.48
CA GLN A 18 0.53 12.93 -1.19
C GLN A 18 1.59 11.82 -1.15
N GLY A 19 1.22 10.61 -1.55
CA GLY A 19 2.06 9.43 -1.41
C GLY A 19 1.84 8.67 -0.08
N PRO A 20 2.37 7.44 0.02
CA PRO A 20 2.18 6.56 1.16
C PRO A 20 3.07 6.92 2.37
N ASP A 21 2.64 6.55 3.58
CA ASP A 21 3.50 6.55 4.77
C ASP A 21 4.37 5.28 4.80
N LEU A 22 5.53 5.36 4.12
CA LEU A 22 6.47 4.24 4.01
C LEU A 22 7.08 3.85 5.37
N ASP A 23 7.35 4.83 6.24
CA ASP A 23 7.90 4.55 7.57
C ASP A 23 6.84 3.92 8.48
N GLY A 24 5.59 4.34 8.37
CA GLY A 24 4.45 3.67 9.00
C GLY A 24 4.29 2.23 8.53
N ALA A 25 4.39 1.98 7.22
CA ALA A 25 4.37 0.64 6.66
C ALA A 25 5.50 -0.24 7.22
N ARG A 26 6.73 0.30 7.37
CA ARG A 26 7.85 -0.39 8.05
C ARG A 26 7.53 -0.78 9.48
N ARG A 27 7.08 0.18 10.29
CA ARG A 27 6.73 -0.08 11.69
C ARG A 27 5.64 -1.15 11.84
N VAL A 28 4.63 -1.13 10.97
CA VAL A 28 3.56 -2.14 10.98
C VAL A 28 4.11 -3.52 10.64
N ALA A 29 4.90 -3.64 9.57
CA ALA A 29 5.47 -4.91 9.15
C ALA A 29 6.31 -5.57 10.25
N GLU A 30 7.08 -4.78 11.01
CA GLU A 30 7.91 -5.26 12.13
C GLU A 30 7.08 -5.65 13.37
N SER A 31 5.91 -5.05 13.53
CA SER A 31 5.08 -5.21 14.74
C SER A 31 4.09 -6.38 14.66
N VAL A 32 3.63 -6.73 13.45
CA VAL A 32 2.54 -7.70 13.29
C VAL A 32 3.04 -9.11 12.99
N ARG A 33 2.52 -10.09 13.74
CA ARG A 33 2.68 -11.52 13.43
C ARG A 33 1.57 -11.96 12.48
N GLY A 34 1.71 -11.64 11.20
CA GLY A 34 0.74 -11.93 10.14
C GLY A 34 1.03 -11.12 8.89
N THR A 35 0.13 -11.15 7.91
CA THR A 35 0.22 -10.29 6.73
C THR A 35 -0.62 -9.03 6.93
N TYR A 36 -0.25 -7.96 6.25
CA TYR A 36 -1.05 -6.75 6.23
C TYR A 36 -1.30 -6.24 4.81
N THR A 37 -2.39 -5.49 4.66
CA THR A 37 -2.73 -4.74 3.45
C THR A 37 -2.57 -3.26 3.77
N TYR A 38 -1.84 -2.53 2.94
CA TYR A 38 -1.65 -1.09 3.08
C TYR A 38 -2.83 -0.32 2.45
N SER A 39 -3.29 0.76 3.09
CA SER A 39 -4.36 1.63 2.60
C SER A 39 -4.03 3.09 2.90
N GLY A 40 -4.23 3.98 1.93
CA GLY A 40 -4.13 5.44 2.10
C GLY A 40 -2.93 6.10 1.41
N GLY A 41 -3.14 7.28 0.84
CA GLY A 41 -2.05 8.10 0.28
C GLY A 41 -1.59 7.77 -1.14
N VAL A 42 -1.89 6.59 -1.68
CA VAL A 42 -1.47 6.21 -3.05
C VAL A 42 -2.07 7.17 -4.08
N SER A 43 -1.20 7.82 -4.83
CA SER A 43 -1.51 8.84 -5.84
C SER A 43 -0.95 8.51 -7.23
N SER A 44 0.11 7.72 -7.31
CA SER A 44 0.83 7.41 -8.55
C SER A 44 1.27 5.95 -8.62
N LEU A 45 1.72 5.53 -9.80
CA LEU A 45 2.37 4.22 -9.98
C LEU A 45 3.71 4.13 -9.24
N ASP A 46 4.41 5.25 -9.06
CA ASP A 46 5.68 5.28 -8.31
C ASP A 46 5.47 5.04 -6.82
N ASP A 47 4.31 5.44 -6.27
CA ASP A 47 3.93 5.10 -4.90
C ASP A 47 3.81 3.58 -4.70
N LEU A 48 3.30 2.86 -5.71
CA LEU A 48 3.20 1.40 -5.69
C LEU A 48 4.60 0.76 -5.75
N ARG A 49 5.49 1.28 -6.60
CA ARG A 49 6.89 0.85 -6.66
C ARG A 49 7.60 1.08 -5.32
N ALA A 50 7.38 2.24 -4.71
CA ALA A 50 7.98 2.58 -3.43
C ALA A 50 7.55 1.63 -2.30
N LEU A 51 6.25 1.24 -2.26
CA LEU A 51 5.76 0.23 -1.33
C LEU A 51 6.40 -1.14 -1.55
N VAL A 52 6.58 -1.52 -2.80
CA VAL A 52 7.24 -2.79 -3.17
C VAL A 52 8.72 -2.80 -2.81
N GLU A 53 9.43 -1.70 -3.04
CA GLU A 53 10.85 -1.56 -2.70
C GLU A 53 11.13 -1.57 -1.18
N LEU A 54 10.10 -1.54 -0.33
CA LEU A 54 10.26 -1.86 1.09
C LEU A 54 10.65 -3.33 1.32
N ARG A 55 10.44 -4.22 0.34
CA ARG A 55 10.78 -5.66 0.37
C ARG A 55 10.20 -6.39 1.60
N GLN A 56 9.02 -5.96 2.03
CA GLN A 56 8.35 -6.50 3.19
C GLN A 56 7.61 -7.78 2.83
N VAL A 57 8.13 -8.91 3.30
CA VAL A 57 7.58 -10.25 3.01
C VAL A 57 6.14 -10.45 3.48
N ASN A 58 5.66 -9.61 4.39
CA ASN A 58 4.32 -9.67 4.96
C ASN A 58 3.36 -8.58 4.46
N LEU A 59 3.80 -7.71 3.53
CA LEU A 59 2.91 -6.82 2.79
C LEU A 59 2.20 -7.65 1.71
N SER A 60 0.90 -7.89 1.91
CA SER A 60 0.10 -8.77 1.04
C SER A 60 -0.73 -8.05 -0.02
N GLY A 61 -0.76 -6.72 0.00
CA GLY A 61 -1.46 -5.93 -1.00
C GLY A 61 -1.67 -4.48 -0.60
N VAL A 62 -2.34 -3.75 -1.49
CA VAL A 62 -2.64 -2.33 -1.36
C VAL A 62 -4.10 -2.04 -1.73
N ILE A 63 -4.73 -1.13 -1.01
CA ILE A 63 -6.04 -0.58 -1.34
C ILE A 63 -5.84 0.82 -1.92
N VAL A 64 -6.34 1.03 -3.14
CA VAL A 64 -6.29 2.30 -3.85
C VAL A 64 -7.71 2.77 -4.13
N GLY A 65 -8.05 3.97 -3.67
CA GLY A 65 -9.35 4.59 -3.89
C GLY A 65 -9.26 5.76 -4.85
N LYS A 66 -9.17 6.98 -4.30
CA LYS A 66 -9.27 8.27 -5.00
C LYS A 66 -8.42 8.36 -6.28
N ALA A 67 -7.20 7.82 -6.30
CA ALA A 67 -6.35 7.86 -7.50
C ALA A 67 -6.95 7.11 -8.70
N LEU A 68 -7.66 5.99 -8.46
CA LEU A 68 -8.39 5.27 -9.51
C LEU A 68 -9.66 6.02 -9.93
N TYR A 69 -10.40 6.59 -8.97
CA TYR A 69 -11.60 7.38 -9.26
C TYR A 69 -11.29 8.65 -10.07
N GLU A 70 -10.16 9.29 -9.82
CA GLU A 70 -9.68 10.47 -10.57
C GLU A 70 -8.91 10.10 -11.85
N GLY A 71 -8.79 8.80 -12.18
CA GLY A 71 -8.16 8.33 -13.41
C GLY A 71 -6.65 8.64 -13.52
N ARG A 72 -5.94 8.76 -12.39
CA ARG A 72 -4.47 8.99 -12.41
C ARG A 72 -3.69 7.82 -13.00
N PHE A 73 -4.23 6.62 -12.85
CA PHE A 73 -3.80 5.38 -13.47
C PHE A 73 -4.94 4.37 -13.41
N THR A 74 -4.81 3.29 -14.17
CA THR A 74 -5.77 2.19 -14.25
C THR A 74 -5.35 1.03 -13.34
N VAL A 75 -6.32 0.17 -13.02
CA VAL A 75 -6.03 -1.09 -12.31
C VAL A 75 -5.02 -1.95 -13.09
N GLY A 76 -5.11 -1.97 -14.43
CA GLY A 76 -4.19 -2.73 -15.27
C GLY A 76 -2.75 -2.21 -15.20
N GLU A 77 -2.55 -0.88 -15.22
CA GLU A 77 -1.22 -0.29 -15.03
C GLU A 77 -0.66 -0.56 -13.64
N ALA A 78 -1.49 -0.46 -12.61
CA ALA A 78 -1.10 -0.81 -11.24
C ALA A 78 -0.69 -2.28 -11.12
N GLN A 79 -1.46 -3.19 -11.71
CA GLN A 79 -1.13 -4.62 -11.75
C GLN A 79 0.17 -4.89 -12.51
N ALA A 80 0.42 -4.21 -13.63
CA ALA A 80 1.65 -4.36 -14.40
C ALA A 80 2.88 -3.93 -13.58
N VAL A 81 2.76 -2.85 -12.79
CA VAL A 81 3.80 -2.43 -11.86
C VAL A 81 4.03 -3.47 -10.76
N LEU A 82 2.96 -4.01 -10.17
CA LEU A 82 3.07 -4.96 -9.06
C LEU A 82 3.50 -6.37 -9.49
N ALA A 83 3.23 -6.80 -10.72
CA ALA A 83 3.57 -8.14 -11.21
C ALA A 83 5.07 -8.35 -11.46
N GLY A 84 5.87 -7.27 -11.51
CA GLY A 84 7.30 -7.32 -11.76
C GLY A 84 8.18 -7.58 -10.53
N HIS A 85 7.57 -7.82 -9.37
CA HIS A 85 8.24 -7.87 -8.07
C HIS A 85 7.70 -8.98 -7.17
#